data_AF-A0AAU5RU35-F1
#
_entry.id   AF-A0AAU5RU35-F1
#
_cell.length_a   1.000
_cell.length_b   1.000
_cell.length_c   1.000
_cell.angle_alpha   90.00
_cell.angle_beta   90.00
_cell.angle_gamma   90.00
#
_symmetry.space_group_name_H-M   'P 1'
#
loop_
_entity.id
_entity.type
_entity.pdbx_description
1 polymer ?
#
loop_
_entity_poly.entity_id
_entity_poly.type
_entity_poly.pdbx_seq_one_letter_code
_entity_poly.pdbx_strand_id
1 'polypeptide(L)' 'MLAAAQDVFLRFGYRNTSMHEVARAAGLSRQGSYLRSATKQALFHAVIERMTTVRALAVDSRRRRS' A
#
# COMPACT_ATOMS: atom_id res chain seq x y z
N MET A 1 -0.57 -5.82 5.50
CA MET A 1 0.28 -4.60 5.44
C MET A 1 -0.20 -3.59 4.38
N LEU A 2 -0.45 -3.97 3.12
CA LEU A 2 -0.72 -3.00 2.05
C LEU A 2 -1.99 -2.14 2.23
N ALA A 3 -3.11 -2.73 2.70
CA ALA A 3 -4.33 -1.96 3.00
C ALA A 3 -4.12 -0.96 4.15
N ALA A 4 -3.50 -1.40 5.24
CA ALA A 4 -3.13 -0.51 6.34
C ALA A 4 -2.15 0.59 5.90
N ALA A 5 -1.19 0.26 5.03
CA ALA A 5 -0.28 1.24 4.44
C ALA A 5 -1.04 2.28 3.61
N GLN A 6 -2.00 1.86 2.80
CA GLN A 6 -2.88 2.75 2.04
C GLN A 6 -3.63 3.71 2.97
N ASP A 7 -4.28 3.19 4.02
CA ASP A 7 -5.05 4.04 4.95
C ASP A 7 -4.16 5.05 5.68
N VAL A 8 -3.00 4.61 6.16
CA VAL A 8 -2.04 5.48 6.87
C VAL A 8 -1.46 6.54 5.93
N PHE A 9 -1.05 6.17 4.70
CA PHE A 9 -0.56 7.14 3.72
C PHE A 9 -1.63 8.13 3.27
N LEU A 10 -2.88 7.70 3.09
CA LEU A 10 -3.99 8.59 2.74
C LEU A 10 -4.33 9.56 3.87
N ARG A 11 -4.23 9.10 5.12
CA ARG A 11 -4.60 9.89 6.30
C ARG A 11 -3.54 10.90 6.72
N PHE A 12 -2.26 10.52 6.65
CA PHE A 12 -1.15 11.33 7.19
C PHE A 12 -0.20 11.86 6.11
N GLY A 13 -0.31 11.35 4.88
CA GLY A 13 0.62 11.66 3.80
C GLY A 13 1.92 10.87 3.90
N TYR A 14 2.63 10.78 2.77
CA TYR A 14 3.91 10.04 2.70
C TYR A 14 4.92 10.55 3.71
N ARG A 15 5.17 11.87 3.79
CA ARG A 15 6.22 12.44 4.65
C ARG A 15 6.02 12.12 6.14
N ASN A 16 4.79 12.22 6.63
CA ASN A 16 4.48 12.07 8.06
C ASN A 16 4.19 10.64 8.51
N THR A 17 4.40 9.65 7.63
CA THR A 17 4.18 8.22 7.94
C THR A 17 5.49 7.49 8.22
N SER A 18 5.57 6.70 9.28
CA SER A 18 6.68 5.78 9.54
C SER A 18 6.30 4.32 9.24
N MET A 19 7.30 3.48 8.93
CA MET A 19 7.08 2.04 8.76
C MET A 19 6.57 1.36 10.04
N HIS A 20 6.90 1.93 11.20
CA HIS A 20 6.41 1.45 12.50
C HIS A 20 4.91 1.69 12.67
N GLU A 21 4.41 2.87 12.29
CA GLU A 21 2.97 3.18 12.32
C GLU A 21 2.18 2.31 11.36
N VAL A 22 2.72 2.06 10.17
CA VAL A 22 2.11 1.14 9.19
C VAL A 22 2.04 -0.29 9.74
N ALA A 23 3.12 -0.77 10.36
CA ALA A 23 3.14 -2.10 10.98
C ALA A 23 2.11 -2.21 12.12
N ARG A 24 2.06 -1.19 12.99
CA ARG A 24 1.06 -1.11 14.06
C ARG A 24 -0.37 -1.10 13.51
N ALA A 25 -0.64 -0.30 12.48
CA ALA A 25 -1.95 -0.23 11.83
C ALA A 25 -2.35 -1.55 11.17
N ALA A 26 -1.38 -2.36 10.74
CA ALA A 26 -1.60 -3.70 10.21
C ALA A 26 -1.73 -4.78 11.30
N GLY A 27 -1.76 -4.43 12.59
CA GLY A 27 -1.88 -5.37 13.70
C GLY A 27 -0.59 -6.15 13.99
N LEU A 28 0.55 -5.66 13.51
CA LEU A 28 1.83 -6.36 13.61
C LEU A 28 2.60 -5.76 14.78
N SER A 29 2.84 -6.58 15.80
CA SER A 29 3.65 -6.17 16.95
C SER A 29 5.13 -6.05 16.56
N ARG A 30 5.87 -5.27 17.36
CA ARG A 30 7.29 -4.97 17.17
C ARG A 30 8.21 -6.21 17.24
N GLN A 31 7.69 -7.37 17.60
CA GLN A 31 8.46 -8.59 17.91
C GLN A 31 8.42 -9.68 16.84
N GLY A 32 7.81 -9.45 15.67
CA GLY A 32 7.77 -10.44 14.59
C GLY A 32 8.19 -9.87 13.23
N SER A 33 9.47 -9.94 12.91
CA SER A 33 10.00 -10.17 11.54
C SER A 33 9.59 -9.24 10.37
N TYR A 34 8.96 -8.08 10.58
CA TYR A 34 8.57 -7.19 9.46
C TYR A 34 9.74 -6.47 8.76
N LEU A 35 10.94 -6.58 9.32
CA LEU A 35 12.08 -5.71 9.00
C LEU A 35 13.05 -6.25 7.94
N ARG A 36 12.83 -7.41 7.32
CA ARG A 36 13.89 -7.93 6.44
C ARG A 36 14.02 -7.19 5.10
N SER A 37 12.97 -6.64 4.46
CA SER A 37 13.15 -6.28 3.03
C SER A 37 12.28 -5.21 2.36
N ALA A 38 11.38 -4.47 3.04
CA ALA A 38 10.56 -3.46 2.35
C ALA A 38 10.81 -2.03 2.88
N THR A 39 11.22 -1.13 1.99
CA THR A 39 11.37 0.30 2.30
C THR A 39 10.03 1.02 2.26
N LYS A 40 9.94 2.19 2.93
CA LYS A 40 8.77 3.08 2.87
C LYS A 40 8.41 3.47 1.44
N GLN A 41 9.42 3.70 0.59
CA GLN A 41 9.23 4.03 -0.82
C GLN A 41 8.66 2.85 -1.63
N ALA A 42 9.20 1.64 -1.45
CA ALA A 42 8.70 0.45 -2.14
C ALA A 42 7.25 0.15 -1.74
N LEU A 43 6.92 0.30 -0.45
CA LEU A 43 5.55 0.11 0.03
C LEU A 43 4.60 1.19 -0.50
N PHE A 44 5.05 2.44 -0.61
CA PHE A 44 4.27 3.51 -1.21
C PHE A 44 4.00 3.26 -2.70
N HIS A 45 5.01 2.85 -3.47
CA HIS A 45 4.83 2.47 -4.88
C HIS A 45 3.80 1.36 -5.05
N ALA A 46 3.89 0.29 -4.24
CA ALA A 46 2.92 -0.81 -4.28
C ALA A 46 1.47 -0.35 -3.96
N VAL A 47 1.30 0.65 -3.08
CA VAL A 47 -0.02 1.25 -2.82
C VAL A 47 -0.54 2.00 -4.05
N ILE A 48 0.30 2.83 -4.68
CA ILE A 48 -0.07 3.59 -5.88
C ILE A 48 -0.39 2.65 -7.05
N GLU A 49 0.43 1.62 -7.26
CA GLU A 49 0.18 0.57 -8.26
C GLU A 49 -1.17 -0.10 -8.00
N ARG A 50 -1.46 -0.56 -6.79
CA ARG A 50 -2.76 -1.15 -6.46
C ARG A 50 -3.93 -0.20 -6.74
N MET A 51 -3.81 1.08 -6.36
CA MET A 51 -4.87 2.08 -6.57
C MET A 51 -5.12 2.38 -8.06
N THR A 52 -4.08 2.29 -8.89
CA THR A 52 -4.16 2.57 -10.33
C THR A 52 -4.49 1.32 -11.16
N THR A 53 -4.00 0.14 -10.78
CA THR A 53 -4.33 -1.16 -11.42
C THR A 53 -5.80 -1.53 -11.24
N VAL A 54 -6.41 -1.25 -10.08
CA VAL A 54 -7.86 -1.45 -9.88
C VAL A 54 -8.69 -0.59 -10.85
N ARG A 55 -8.15 0.52 -11.37
CA ARG A 55 -8.80 1.31 -12.44
C ARG A 55 -8.56 0.75 -13.84
N ALA A 56 -7.42 0.11 -14.09
CA ALA A 56 -7.11 -0.48 -15.40
C ALA A 56 -8.05 -1.63 -15.77
N LEU A 57 -8.46 -2.47 -14.81
CA LEU A 57 -9.39 -3.59 -15.04
C LEU A 57 -10.85 -3.13 -15.30
N ALA A 58 -11.22 -1.92 -14.86
CA ALA A 58 -12.50 -1.30 -15.19
C ALA A 58 -12.51 -0.67 -16.60
N VAL A 59 -11.33 -0.36 -17.16
CA VAL A 59 -11.20 0.19 -18.52
C VAL A 59 -11.06 -0.93 -19.56
N ASP A 60 -10.43 -2.06 -19.20
CA ASP A 60 -10.15 -3.16 -20.14
C ASP A 60 -11.37 -4.05 -20.46
N SER A 61 -12.38 -4.05 -19.61
CA SER A 61 -13.64 -4.79 -19.83
C SER A 61 -14.52 -4.20 -20.95
N ARG A 62 -14.16 -3.03 -21.51
CA ARG A 62 -14.78 -2.46 -22.73
C ARG A 62 -14.06 -2.83 -24.03
N ARG A 63 -12.82 -3.34 -23.98
CA ARG A 63 -12.04 -3.67 -25.19
C ARG A 63 -12.17 -5.11 -25.68
N ARG A 64 -12.75 -6.02 -24.88
CA ARG A 64 -12.98 -7.44 -25.26
C ARG A 64 -14.34 -7.71 -25.90
N ARG A 65 -15.08 -6.67 -26.34
CA ARG A 65 -16.29 -6.78 -27.17
C ARG A 65 -16.15 -5.97 -28.45
N SER A 66 -15.13 -6.27 -29.26
CA SER A 66 -15.08 -5.87 -30.66
C SER A 66 -14.47 -6.96 -31.50
#